data_AF-X8GSK0-F1
#
_entry.id   AF-X8GSK0-F1
#
_cell.length_a   1.000
_cell.length_b   1.000
_cell.length_c   1.000
_cell.angle_alpha   90.00
_cell.angle_beta   90.00
_cell.angle_gamma   90.00
#
_symmetry.space_group_name_H-M   'P 1'
#
loop_
_entity.id
_entity.type
_entity.pdbx_description
1 polymer ?
#
loop_
_entity_poly.entity_id
_entity_poly.type
_entity_poly.pdbx_seq_one_letter_code
_entity_poly.pdbx_strand_id
1 'polypeptide(L)'
;MRTREEAIQYGLTFDEAYADKPFPRADWQLIRVKTSKKTFLAVYERNGLVNINVKVDPSWRDFWRNAYASVLPGWHQNKEHWNTILLDGSIPEQEIKRMIAESYDLVTDSPAKRIYQAVREIPAGHVATYGQVAQMAGNPRMARAVGNALHKNPDPLGIPCFRVVNAQGELAGEFAFGGAGQQAKLLEREGVRVKDGRVDLKKYGIQVKRDLT
;
A
#
# COMPACT_ATOMS: atom_id res chain seq x y z
N MET A 1 -1.64 -21.24 -13.12
CA MET A 1 -0.37 -20.59 -13.52
C MET A 1 0.73 -21.62 -13.49
N ARG A 2 1.25 -21.97 -14.67
CA ARG A 2 2.28 -22.99 -14.94
C ARG A 2 3.32 -22.51 -15.96
N THR A 3 3.03 -21.46 -16.73
CA THR A 3 3.93 -20.98 -17.79
C THR A 3 4.58 -19.65 -17.45
N ARG A 4 5.68 -19.37 -18.15
CA ARG A 4 6.37 -18.08 -18.13
C ARG A 4 5.44 -16.94 -18.55
N GLU A 5 4.69 -17.16 -19.62
CA GLU A 5 3.80 -16.17 -20.22
C GLU A 5 2.68 -15.81 -19.25
N GLU A 6 2.07 -16.80 -18.59
CA GLU A 6 1.02 -16.55 -17.59
C GLU A 6 1.52 -15.71 -16.42
N ALA A 7 2.72 -16.00 -15.91
CA ALA A 7 3.33 -15.24 -14.82
C ALA A 7 3.65 -13.79 -15.24
N ILE A 8 4.24 -13.60 -16.42
CA ILE A 8 4.55 -12.28 -16.97
C ILE A 8 3.26 -11.47 -17.19
N GLN A 9 2.27 -12.05 -17.86
CA GLN A 9 1.02 -11.35 -18.16
C GLN A 9 0.29 -10.95 -16.90
N TYR A 10 0.24 -11.82 -15.88
CA TYR A 10 -0.33 -11.46 -14.59
C TYR A 10 0.47 -10.35 -13.89
N GLY A 11 1.81 -10.43 -13.90
CA GLY A 11 2.65 -9.35 -13.35
C GLY A 11 2.42 -8.00 -14.03
N LEU A 12 2.11 -7.99 -15.33
CA LEU A 12 1.84 -6.77 -16.09
C LEU A 12 0.44 -6.18 -15.86
N THR A 13 -0.47 -6.88 -15.15
CA THR A 13 -1.78 -6.29 -14.80
C THR A 13 -1.71 -5.29 -13.66
N PHE A 14 -0.59 -5.22 -12.93
CA PHE A 14 -0.44 -4.32 -11.78
C PHE A 14 -0.13 -2.89 -12.23
N ASP A 15 -0.61 -1.91 -11.46
CA ASP A 15 -0.43 -0.49 -11.79
C ASP A 15 1.05 -0.12 -11.88
N GLU A 16 1.38 0.66 -12.92
CA GLU A 16 2.75 1.08 -13.25
C GLU A 16 3.78 -0.05 -13.41
N ALA A 17 3.34 -1.30 -13.61
CA ALA A 17 4.23 -2.42 -13.90
C ALA A 17 4.81 -2.34 -15.33
N TYR A 18 6.04 -2.80 -15.50
CA TYR A 18 6.67 -2.95 -16.81
C TYR A 18 7.68 -4.10 -16.82
N ALA A 19 7.90 -4.66 -18.01
CA ALA A 19 8.85 -5.75 -18.24
C ALA A 19 10.26 -5.20 -18.52
N ASP A 20 11.27 -5.80 -17.91
CA ASP A 20 12.69 -5.43 -18.05
C ASP A 20 13.60 -6.66 -18.15
N LYS A 21 14.63 -6.60 -18.99
CA LYS A 21 15.64 -7.65 -19.20
C LYS A 21 17.06 -7.08 -18.98
N PRO A 22 17.44 -6.79 -17.72
CA PRO A 22 18.74 -6.17 -17.44
C PRO A 22 19.92 -7.14 -17.60
N PHE A 23 19.67 -8.43 -17.82
CA PHE A 23 20.70 -9.48 -17.96
C PHE A 23 20.61 -10.13 -19.34
N PRO A 24 21.18 -9.54 -20.41
CA PRO A 24 21.00 -10.02 -21.78
C PRO A 24 21.44 -11.47 -22.05
N ARG A 25 22.36 -11.99 -21.23
CA ARG A 25 22.89 -13.36 -21.33
C ARG A 25 22.18 -14.36 -20.42
N ALA A 26 21.24 -13.91 -19.59
CA ALA A 26 20.52 -14.75 -18.65
C ALA A 26 19.05 -14.83 -19.06
N ASP A 27 18.43 -15.99 -18.81
CA ASP A 27 17.01 -16.23 -19.11
C ASP A 27 16.09 -15.61 -18.05
N TRP A 28 16.30 -14.33 -17.73
CA TRP A 28 15.56 -13.61 -16.69
C TRP A 28 14.67 -12.55 -17.32
N GLN A 29 13.38 -12.59 -16.96
CA GLN A 29 12.44 -11.52 -17.20
C GLN A 29 12.03 -10.92 -15.85
N LEU A 30 12.33 -9.64 -15.65
CA LEU A 30 11.89 -8.92 -14.46
C LEU A 30 10.62 -8.14 -14.76
N ILE A 31 9.70 -8.11 -13.81
CA ILE A 31 8.58 -7.17 -13.75
C ILE A 31 8.86 -6.20 -12.61
N ARG A 32 8.86 -4.91 -12.96
CA ARG A 32 9.29 -3.81 -12.11
C ARG A 32 8.23 -2.72 -12.06
N VAL A 33 8.27 -1.88 -11.04
CA VAL A 33 7.41 -0.70 -10.92
C VAL A 33 8.12 0.51 -11.54
N LYS A 34 7.47 1.25 -12.44
CA LYS A 34 8.09 2.38 -13.17
C LYS A 34 8.66 3.46 -12.26
N THR A 35 7.98 3.79 -11.17
CA THR A 35 8.33 4.90 -10.26
C THR A 35 9.55 4.58 -9.39
N SER A 36 9.57 3.40 -8.76
CA SER A 36 10.65 3.00 -7.84
C SER A 36 11.75 2.19 -8.51
N LYS A 37 11.51 1.69 -9.73
CA LYS A 37 12.33 0.68 -10.41
C LYS A 37 12.54 -0.60 -9.60
N LYS A 38 11.78 -0.85 -8.54
CA LYS A 38 11.91 -2.08 -7.75
C LYS A 38 11.29 -3.25 -8.52
N THR A 39 11.98 -4.40 -8.49
CA THR A 39 11.47 -5.67 -8.99
C THR A 39 10.58 -6.32 -7.93
N PHE A 40 9.41 -6.80 -8.34
CA PHE A 40 8.53 -7.61 -7.49
C PHE A 40 8.27 -9.02 -8.06
N LEU A 41 8.54 -9.23 -9.34
CA LEU A 41 8.45 -10.55 -9.94
C LEU A 41 9.64 -10.75 -10.86
N ALA A 42 10.37 -11.85 -10.68
CA ALA A 42 11.41 -12.27 -11.61
C ALA A 42 11.08 -13.67 -12.12
N VAL A 43 11.02 -13.86 -13.43
CA VAL A 43 10.64 -15.12 -14.08
C VAL A 43 11.84 -15.67 -14.83
N TYR A 44 12.21 -16.92 -14.58
CA TYR A 44 13.35 -17.58 -15.21
C TYR A 44 13.16 -19.09 -15.30
N GLU A 45 13.84 -19.76 -16.22
CA GLU A 45 13.88 -21.21 -16.26
C GLU A 45 15.09 -21.77 -15.53
N ARG A 46 14.88 -22.85 -14.79
CA ARG A 46 15.95 -23.58 -14.10
C ARG A 46 15.53 -25.03 -13.94
N ASN A 47 16.44 -25.96 -14.23
CA ASN A 47 16.22 -27.41 -14.13
C ASN A 47 14.98 -27.89 -14.92
N GLY A 48 14.71 -27.29 -16.09
CA GLY A 48 13.58 -27.64 -16.94
C GLY A 48 12.21 -27.16 -16.42
N LEU A 49 12.18 -26.32 -15.38
CA LEU A 49 10.96 -25.75 -14.82
C LEU A 49 11.00 -24.23 -14.85
N VAL A 50 9.83 -23.61 -15.01
CA VAL A 50 9.67 -22.17 -14.81
C VAL A 50 9.67 -21.89 -13.31
N ASN A 51 10.52 -20.96 -12.90
CA ASN A 51 10.67 -20.49 -11.53
C ASN A 51 10.29 -19.02 -11.49
N ILE A 52 9.69 -18.59 -10.39
CA ILE A 52 9.48 -17.16 -10.11
C ILE A 52 10.09 -16.78 -8.77
N ASN A 53 10.74 -15.63 -8.70
CA ASN A 53 11.10 -14.99 -7.44
C ASN A 53 10.13 -13.86 -7.12
N VAL A 54 9.63 -13.86 -5.89
CA VAL A 54 8.72 -12.83 -5.35
C VAL A 54 9.25 -12.31 -4.02
N LYS A 55 9.04 -11.02 -3.74
CA LYS A 55 9.27 -10.45 -2.41
C LYS A 55 8.33 -11.07 -1.41
N VAL A 56 8.79 -11.18 -0.17
CA VAL A 56 7.98 -11.67 0.95
C VAL A 56 8.31 -10.90 2.22
N ASP A 57 7.31 -10.70 3.06
CA ASP A 57 7.50 -10.15 4.39
C ASP A 57 8.14 -11.23 5.29
N PRO A 58 9.19 -10.91 6.05
CA PRO A 58 9.84 -11.88 6.93
C PRO A 58 8.89 -12.55 7.94
N SER A 59 7.82 -11.88 8.37
CA SER A 59 6.88 -12.38 9.38
C SER A 59 6.02 -13.57 8.91
N TRP A 60 5.77 -13.70 7.60
CA TRP A 60 5.01 -14.81 7.02
C TRP A 60 5.76 -15.56 5.91
N ARG A 61 7.04 -15.27 5.72
CA ARG A 61 7.93 -15.99 4.79
C ARG A 61 7.89 -17.50 4.98
N ASP A 62 8.01 -17.95 6.22
CA ASP A 62 8.10 -19.38 6.54
C ASP A 62 6.75 -20.08 6.47
N PHE A 63 5.64 -19.34 6.61
CA PHE A 63 4.30 -19.87 6.36
C PHE A 63 4.21 -20.42 4.93
N TRP A 64 4.59 -19.64 3.92
CA TRP A 64 4.52 -20.08 2.52
C TRP A 64 5.42 -21.27 2.22
N ARG A 65 6.64 -21.28 2.78
CA ARG A 65 7.62 -22.38 2.62
C ARG A 65 7.15 -23.67 3.27
N ASN A 66 6.46 -23.58 4.40
CA ASN A 66 5.91 -24.73 5.10
C ASN A 66 4.62 -25.24 4.45
N ALA A 67 3.83 -24.36 3.85
CA ALA A 67 2.57 -24.71 3.19
C ALA A 67 2.79 -25.47 1.87
N TYR A 68 3.85 -25.16 1.14
CA TYR A 68 4.11 -25.74 -0.18
C TYR A 68 5.59 -26.10 -0.34
N ALA A 69 5.88 -27.38 -0.61
CA ALA A 69 7.25 -27.84 -0.89
C ALA A 69 7.89 -27.13 -2.10
N SER A 70 7.06 -26.65 -3.03
CA SER A 70 7.47 -25.89 -4.22
C SER A 70 7.69 -24.40 -3.95
N VAL A 71 7.65 -23.96 -2.68
CA VAL A 71 8.08 -22.63 -2.23
C VAL A 71 9.39 -22.76 -1.46
N LEU A 72 10.45 -22.22 -2.04
CA LEU A 72 11.82 -22.35 -1.55
C LEU A 72 12.39 -20.98 -1.11
N PRO A 73 13.49 -20.97 -0.33
CA PRO A 73 14.25 -19.74 -0.12
C PRO A 73 14.74 -19.13 -1.44
N GLY A 74 14.69 -17.80 -1.56
CA GLY A 74 14.99 -17.09 -2.79
C GLY A 74 16.36 -17.45 -3.42
N TRP A 75 16.33 -18.01 -4.62
CA TRP A 75 17.51 -18.35 -5.42
C TRP A 75 18.11 -17.10 -6.05
N HIS A 76 19.43 -16.92 -5.91
CA HIS A 76 20.18 -15.70 -6.29
C HIS A 76 19.62 -14.41 -5.66
N GLN A 77 18.85 -14.53 -4.57
CA GLN A 77 18.23 -13.43 -3.85
C GLN A 77 18.52 -13.51 -2.35
N ASN A 78 18.18 -12.44 -1.62
CA ASN A 78 18.20 -12.46 -0.16
C ASN A 78 17.07 -13.37 0.36
N LYS A 79 17.45 -14.46 1.03
CA LYS A 79 16.55 -15.52 1.53
C LYS A 79 15.64 -15.06 2.66
N GLU A 80 15.87 -13.89 3.24
CA GLU A 80 14.98 -13.29 4.23
C GLU A 80 13.77 -12.62 3.57
N HIS A 81 13.97 -11.98 2.42
CA HIS A 81 12.98 -11.11 1.77
C HIS A 81 12.46 -11.65 0.44
N TRP A 82 12.88 -12.84 0.03
CA TRP A 82 12.49 -13.44 -1.22
C TRP A 82 12.21 -14.93 -1.08
N ASN A 83 11.17 -15.36 -1.78
CA ASN A 83 10.87 -16.76 -2.04
C ASN A 83 11.05 -17.07 -3.53
N THR A 84 11.49 -18.28 -3.83
CA THR A 84 11.40 -18.89 -5.16
C THR A 84 10.20 -19.81 -5.18
N ILE A 85 9.35 -19.70 -6.19
CA ILE A 85 8.20 -20.57 -6.40
C ILE A 85 8.42 -21.36 -7.68
N LEU A 86 8.32 -22.69 -7.60
CA LEU A 86 8.39 -23.57 -8.76
C LEU A 86 6.99 -23.67 -9.38
N LEU A 87 6.85 -23.37 -10.68
CA LEU A 87 5.58 -23.46 -11.39
C LEU A 87 5.34 -24.88 -11.92
N ASP A 88 5.40 -25.88 -11.04
CA ASP A 88 5.22 -27.30 -11.36
C ASP A 88 3.75 -27.76 -11.36
N GLY A 89 2.82 -26.85 -11.03
CA GLY A 89 1.39 -27.12 -10.96
C GLY A 89 0.90 -27.73 -9.64
N SER A 90 1.77 -27.89 -8.63
CA SER A 90 1.40 -28.34 -7.28
C SER A 90 0.72 -27.26 -6.43
N ILE A 91 1.01 -25.99 -6.70
CA ILE A 91 0.43 -24.85 -5.99
C ILE A 91 -0.82 -24.37 -6.73
N PRO A 92 -1.96 -24.20 -6.06
CA PRO A 92 -3.15 -23.61 -6.66
C PRO A 92 -2.83 -22.24 -7.26
N GLU A 93 -3.38 -21.96 -8.45
CA GLU A 93 -3.09 -20.71 -9.18
C GLU A 93 -3.39 -19.46 -8.35
N GLN A 94 -4.47 -19.48 -7.57
CA GLN A 94 -4.87 -18.35 -6.75
C GLN A 94 -3.81 -17.98 -5.70
N GLU A 95 -3.11 -18.98 -5.15
CA GLU A 95 -2.05 -18.76 -4.15
C GLU A 95 -0.77 -18.22 -4.81
N ILE A 96 -0.45 -18.65 -6.04
CA ILE A 96 0.63 -18.05 -6.82
C ILE A 96 0.33 -16.57 -7.12
N LYS A 97 -0.88 -16.28 -7.57
CA LYS A 97 -1.34 -14.90 -7.83
C LYS A 97 -1.28 -14.06 -6.57
N ARG A 98 -1.72 -14.60 -5.43
CA ARG A 98 -1.64 -13.95 -4.13
C ARG A 98 -0.20 -13.61 -3.74
N MET A 99 0.73 -14.55 -3.83
CA MET A 99 2.14 -14.29 -3.52
C MET A 99 2.77 -13.22 -4.44
N ILE A 100 2.40 -13.18 -5.73
CA ILE A 100 2.83 -12.12 -6.64
C ILE A 100 2.23 -10.75 -6.23
N ALA A 101 0.95 -10.72 -5.85
CA ALA A 101 0.28 -9.51 -5.40
C ALA A 101 0.89 -8.95 -4.09
N GLU A 102 1.12 -9.81 -3.10
CA GLU A 102 1.79 -9.45 -1.84
C GLU A 102 3.19 -8.88 -2.11
N SER A 103 3.93 -9.46 -3.06
CA SER A 103 5.23 -8.95 -3.48
C SER A 103 5.16 -7.55 -4.13
N TYR A 104 4.15 -7.31 -4.97
CA TYR A 104 3.89 -5.99 -5.55
C TYR A 104 3.58 -4.96 -4.46
N ASP A 105 2.73 -5.32 -3.50
CA ASP A 105 2.39 -4.44 -2.38
C ASP A 105 3.62 -4.09 -1.54
N LEU A 106 4.53 -5.02 -1.29
CA LEU A 106 5.78 -4.77 -0.57
C LEU A 106 6.69 -3.75 -1.28
N VAL A 107 6.75 -3.75 -2.61
CA VAL A 107 7.60 -2.80 -3.34
C VAL A 107 6.93 -1.45 -3.61
N THR A 108 5.60 -1.39 -3.50
CA THR A 108 4.79 -0.17 -3.68
C THR A 108 4.32 0.44 -2.36
N ASP A 109 4.56 -0.20 -1.21
CA ASP A 109 4.28 0.41 0.09
C ASP A 109 5.05 1.72 0.24
N SER A 110 4.35 2.71 0.78
CA SER A 110 4.94 3.98 1.18
C SER A 110 4.12 4.58 2.31
N PRO A 111 4.74 5.40 3.18
CA PRO A 111 3.98 6.13 4.19
C PRO A 111 2.81 6.92 3.60
N ALA A 112 2.97 7.53 2.43
CA ALA A 112 1.90 8.27 1.76
C ALA A 112 0.72 7.36 1.35
N LYS A 113 0.99 6.17 0.78
CA LYS A 113 -0.06 5.19 0.42
C LYS A 113 -0.87 4.79 1.66
N ARG A 114 -0.20 4.48 2.78
CA ARG A 114 -0.85 4.14 4.06
C ARG A 114 -1.63 5.31 4.65
N ILE A 115 -1.11 6.54 4.56
CA ILE A 115 -1.83 7.75 5.00
C ILE A 115 -3.11 7.94 4.19
N TYR A 116 -3.05 7.80 2.87
CA TYR A 116 -4.24 7.94 2.02
C TYR A 116 -5.28 6.86 2.29
N GLN A 117 -4.85 5.62 2.54
CA GLN A 117 -5.74 4.53 2.98
C GLN A 117 -6.41 4.87 4.32
N ALA A 118 -5.63 5.28 5.32
CA ALA A 118 -6.16 5.69 6.62
C ALA A 118 -7.18 6.85 6.50
N VAL A 119 -6.95 7.82 5.62
CA VAL A 119 -7.92 8.91 5.38
C VAL A 119 -9.20 8.42 4.72
N ARG A 120 -9.13 7.45 3.81
CA ARG A 120 -10.32 6.84 3.18
C ARG A 120 -11.20 6.09 4.18
N GLU A 121 -10.61 5.58 5.25
CA GLU A 121 -11.34 4.88 6.32
C GLU A 121 -12.10 5.82 7.26
N ILE A 122 -11.84 7.13 7.25
CA ILE A 122 -12.58 8.10 8.07
C ILE A 122 -14.02 8.17 7.55
N PRO A 123 -15.05 7.77 8.33
CA PRO A 123 -16.43 7.76 7.84
C PRO A 123 -16.95 9.16 7.51
N ALA A 124 -17.92 9.24 6.60
CA ALA A 124 -18.67 10.48 6.41
C ALA A 124 -19.33 10.92 7.74
N GLY A 125 -19.36 12.23 7.98
CA GLY A 125 -19.90 12.78 9.23
C GLY A 125 -18.94 12.67 10.43
N HIS A 126 -17.72 12.19 10.21
CA HIS A 126 -16.68 12.08 11.23
C HIS A 126 -15.38 12.75 10.80
N VAL A 127 -14.52 13.03 11.77
CA VAL A 127 -13.19 13.61 11.57
C VAL A 127 -12.12 12.80 12.28
N ALA A 128 -10.88 12.92 11.81
CA ALA A 128 -9.71 12.41 12.50
C ALA A 128 -8.67 13.53 12.66
N THR A 129 -7.92 13.48 13.76
CA THR A 129 -6.75 14.35 13.91
C THR A 129 -5.58 13.84 13.08
N TYR A 130 -4.63 14.72 12.70
CA TYR A 130 -3.38 14.28 12.05
C TYR A 130 -2.64 13.17 12.82
N GLY A 131 -2.69 13.20 14.16
CA GLY A 131 -2.09 12.17 15.01
C GLY A 131 -2.84 10.83 14.91
N GLN A 132 -4.17 10.86 14.85
CA GLN A 132 -4.97 9.66 14.66
C GLN A 132 -4.74 9.02 13.28
N VAL A 133 -4.68 9.84 12.21
CA VAL A 133 -4.33 9.35 10.88
C VAL A 133 -2.93 8.74 10.86
N ALA A 134 -1.97 9.37 11.54
CA ALA A 134 -0.61 8.82 11.69
C ALA A 134 -0.61 7.45 12.41
N GLN A 135 -1.41 7.31 13.47
CA GLN A 135 -1.59 6.04 14.17
C GLN A 135 -2.20 4.97 13.26
N MET A 136 -3.30 5.28 12.57
CA MET A 136 -3.96 4.35 11.64
C MET A 136 -3.04 3.89 10.50
N ALA A 137 -2.17 4.78 10.02
CA ALA A 137 -1.18 4.46 8.98
C ALA A 137 0.09 3.76 9.52
N GLY A 138 0.08 3.35 10.79
CA GLY A 138 1.07 2.46 11.41
C GLY A 138 2.22 3.14 12.13
N ASN A 139 2.21 4.47 12.29
CA ASN A 139 3.22 5.17 13.10
C ASN A 139 2.66 6.46 13.72
N PRO A 140 2.27 6.49 15.01
CA PRO A 140 1.69 7.66 15.64
C PRO A 140 2.62 8.90 15.66
N ARG A 141 3.92 8.72 15.40
CA ARG A 141 4.90 9.83 15.39
C ARG A 141 5.01 10.54 14.04
N MET A 142 4.19 10.20 13.04
CA MET A 142 4.31 10.75 11.68
C MET A 142 3.29 11.83 11.30
N ALA A 143 2.67 12.53 12.26
CA ALA A 143 1.66 13.56 12.00
C ALA A 143 2.12 14.65 10.99
N ARG A 144 3.41 15.04 11.01
CA ARG A 144 3.95 15.98 9.99
C ARG A 144 3.98 15.38 8.59
N ALA A 145 4.30 14.09 8.47
CA ALA A 145 4.27 13.38 7.20
C ALA A 145 2.84 13.27 6.66
N VAL A 146 1.84 13.14 7.55
CA VAL A 146 0.42 13.22 7.17
C VAL A 146 0.12 14.57 6.50
N GLY A 147 0.45 15.69 7.15
CA GLY A 147 0.25 17.02 6.56
C GLY A 147 0.89 17.18 5.17
N ASN A 148 2.14 16.74 5.03
CA ASN A 148 2.86 16.77 3.75
C ASN A 148 2.21 15.90 2.67
N ALA A 149 1.71 14.72 3.03
CA ALA A 149 1.03 13.83 2.09
C ALA A 149 -0.32 14.42 1.66
N LEU A 150 -1.14 14.92 2.59
CA LEU A 150 -2.44 15.50 2.26
C LEU A 150 -2.34 16.76 1.41
N HIS A 151 -1.27 17.55 1.57
CA HIS A 151 -0.98 18.68 0.68
C HIS A 151 -0.66 18.25 -0.76
N LYS A 152 -0.17 17.01 -0.95
CA LYS A 152 0.17 16.42 -2.25
C LYS A 152 -0.83 15.35 -2.68
N ASN A 153 -2.06 15.41 -2.15
CA ASN A 153 -3.09 14.42 -2.41
C ASN A 153 -3.33 14.29 -3.93
N PRO A 154 -3.01 13.12 -4.53
CA PRO A 154 -3.13 12.93 -5.98
C PRO A 154 -4.59 12.73 -6.44
N ASP A 155 -5.50 12.48 -5.50
CA ASP A 155 -6.91 12.17 -5.76
C ASP A 155 -7.81 12.90 -4.73
N PRO A 156 -8.05 14.22 -4.91
CA PRO A 156 -8.89 15.00 -4.01
C PRO A 156 -10.36 14.55 -3.94
N LEU A 157 -10.84 13.79 -4.92
CA LEU A 157 -12.22 13.29 -4.96
C LEU A 157 -12.37 11.97 -4.19
N GLY A 158 -11.40 11.06 -4.31
CA GLY A 158 -11.41 9.76 -3.63
C GLY A 158 -10.66 9.71 -2.30
N ILE A 159 -9.90 10.75 -1.94
CA ILE A 159 -9.23 10.87 -0.63
C ILE A 159 -9.81 12.10 0.11
N PRO A 160 -10.72 11.90 1.09
CA PRO A 160 -11.46 12.98 1.75
C PRO A 160 -10.61 13.71 2.81
N CYS A 161 -9.52 14.37 2.38
CA CYS A 161 -8.58 15.04 3.28
C CYS A 161 -9.21 16.19 4.10
N PHE A 162 -10.37 16.72 3.70
CA PHE A 162 -11.14 17.70 4.48
C PHE A 162 -11.67 17.17 5.82
N ARG A 163 -11.73 15.83 5.99
CA ARG A 163 -12.07 15.18 7.27
C ARG A 163 -10.92 15.18 8.29
N VAL A 164 -9.74 15.70 7.91
CA VAL A 164 -8.57 15.75 8.79
C VAL A 164 -8.40 17.13 9.41
N VAL A 165 -8.30 17.18 10.74
CA VAL A 165 -8.21 18.41 11.54
C VAL A 165 -7.01 18.36 12.50
N ASN A 166 -6.65 19.47 13.13
CA ASN A 166 -5.57 19.45 14.12
C ASN A 166 -6.00 18.82 15.46
N ALA A 167 -5.07 18.68 16.39
CA ALA A 167 -5.31 18.06 17.70
C ALA A 167 -6.36 18.78 18.56
N GLN A 168 -6.66 20.04 18.22
CA GLN A 168 -7.64 20.89 18.86
C GLN A 168 -8.99 20.88 18.13
N GLY A 169 -9.09 20.19 16.99
CA GLY A 169 -10.27 20.18 16.12
C GLY A 169 -10.35 21.37 15.17
N GLU A 170 -9.30 22.17 15.05
CA GLU A 170 -9.28 23.32 14.16
C GLU A 170 -9.06 22.87 12.72
N LEU A 171 -9.75 23.57 11.82
CA LEU A 171 -9.64 23.39 10.38
C LEU A 171 -8.25 23.81 9.88
N ALA A 172 -7.86 23.32 8.71
CA ALA A 172 -6.67 23.77 8.04
C ALA A 172 -6.82 25.24 7.57
N GLY A 173 -5.69 25.88 7.28
CA GLY A 173 -5.66 27.27 6.83
C GLY A 173 -6.53 27.53 5.59
N GLU A 174 -6.95 28.78 5.44
CA GLU A 174 -8.01 29.21 4.51
C GLU A 174 -7.83 28.73 3.06
N PHE A 175 -6.59 28.56 2.57
CA PHE A 175 -6.33 28.20 1.17
C PHE A 175 -6.12 26.70 0.92
N ALA A 176 -6.12 25.86 1.95
CA ALA A 176 -5.80 24.43 1.81
C ALA A 176 -6.79 23.65 0.92
N PHE A 177 -8.00 24.18 0.70
CA PHE A 177 -9.09 23.51 -0.02
C PHE A 177 -9.66 24.34 -1.17
N GLY A 178 -8.89 25.26 -1.77
CA GLY A 178 -9.36 26.07 -2.89
C GLY A 178 -10.10 27.35 -2.49
N GLY A 179 -9.96 27.79 -1.24
CA GLY A 179 -10.44 29.08 -0.76
C GLY A 179 -11.01 29.05 0.65
N ALA A 180 -11.08 30.23 1.26
CA ALA A 180 -11.52 30.41 2.65
C ALA A 180 -12.86 29.71 2.92
N GLY A 181 -12.91 28.90 3.97
CA GLY A 181 -14.12 28.19 4.42
C GLY A 181 -14.52 26.96 3.60
N GLN A 182 -13.76 26.55 2.58
CA GLN A 182 -14.14 25.40 1.76
C GLN A 182 -14.12 24.07 2.55
N GLN A 183 -13.17 23.90 3.48
CA GLN A 183 -13.17 22.73 4.37
C GLN A 183 -14.46 22.65 5.20
N ALA A 184 -14.90 23.78 5.75
CA ALA A 184 -16.12 23.82 6.56
C ALA A 184 -17.34 23.41 5.75
N LYS A 185 -17.50 23.92 4.52
CA LYS A 185 -18.61 23.56 3.63
C LYS A 185 -18.66 22.06 3.32
N LEU A 186 -17.50 21.43 3.11
CA LEU A 186 -17.43 19.98 2.86
C LEU A 186 -17.83 19.17 4.09
N LEU A 187 -17.34 19.57 5.26
CA LEU A 187 -17.70 18.96 6.55
C LEU A 187 -19.20 19.12 6.87
N GLU A 188 -19.75 20.30 6.65
CA GLU A 188 -21.17 20.61 6.91
C GLU A 188 -22.11 19.83 5.99
N ARG A 189 -21.71 19.60 4.73
CA ARG A 189 -22.44 18.70 3.80
C ARG A 189 -22.54 17.28 4.33
N GLU A 190 -21.60 16.85 5.16
CA GLU A 190 -21.62 15.56 5.84
C GLU A 190 -22.25 15.61 7.23
N GLY A 191 -22.84 16.75 7.63
CA GLY A 191 -23.47 16.92 8.94
C GLY A 191 -22.51 17.23 10.10
N VAL A 192 -21.23 17.51 9.80
CA VAL A 192 -20.25 17.95 10.80
C VAL A 192 -20.37 19.46 10.99
N ARG A 193 -20.89 19.87 12.15
CA ARG A 193 -21.04 21.28 12.49
C ARG A 193 -19.68 21.89 12.81
N VAL A 194 -19.34 22.99 12.12
CA VAL A 194 -18.16 23.81 12.40
C VAL A 194 -18.59 25.06 13.17
N LYS A 195 -17.86 25.41 14.23
CA LYS A 195 -18.05 26.66 14.99
C LYS A 195 -16.69 27.30 15.22
N ASP A 196 -16.55 28.59 14.88
CA ASP A 196 -15.31 29.36 15.08
C ASP A 196 -14.07 28.66 14.50
N GLY A 197 -14.21 28.07 13.30
CA GLY A 197 -13.13 27.34 12.63
C GLY A 197 -12.76 25.99 13.28
N ARG A 198 -13.61 25.45 14.15
CA ARG A 198 -13.35 24.24 14.92
C ARG A 198 -14.51 23.25 14.86
N VAL A 199 -14.19 21.96 14.90
CA VAL A 199 -15.13 20.84 15.08
C VAL A 199 -15.04 20.28 16.50
N ASP A 200 -16.18 19.83 17.03
CA ASP A 200 -16.22 19.14 18.31
C ASP A 200 -15.70 17.69 18.16
N LEU A 201 -14.45 17.47 18.58
CA LEU A 201 -13.81 16.15 18.53
C LEU A 201 -14.50 15.10 19.40
N LYS A 202 -15.24 15.48 20.46
CA LYS A 202 -15.99 14.49 21.26
C LYS A 202 -17.19 13.97 20.50
N LYS A 203 -17.80 14.81 19.67
CA LYS A 203 -19.00 14.48 18.91
C LYS A 203 -18.68 13.81 17.57
N TYR A 204 -17.69 14.32 16.86
CA TYR A 204 -17.39 13.92 15.48
C TYR A 204 -16.06 13.19 15.33
N GLY A 205 -15.19 13.19 16.35
CA GLY A 205 -13.90 12.55 16.29
C GLY A 205 -14.02 11.02 16.31
N ILE A 206 -13.30 10.35 15.43
CA ILE A 206 -13.19 8.89 15.46
C ILE A 206 -12.47 8.40 16.72
N GLN A 207 -12.77 7.17 17.13
CA GLN A 207 -12.02 6.46 18.16
C GLN A 207 -11.04 5.50 17.48
N VAL A 208 -9.74 5.76 17.60
CA VAL A 208 -8.72 4.82 17.15
C VAL A 208 -8.43 3.88 18.30
N LYS A 209 -8.64 2.57 18.12
CA LYS A 209 -8.24 1.58 19.13
C LYS A 209 -6.74 1.76 19.39
N ARG A 210 -6.37 1.91 20.66
CA ARG A 210 -4.96 1.78 21.05
C ARG A 210 -4.64 0.31 20.95
N ASP A 211 -3.71 -0.06 20.09
CA ASP A 211 -3.08 -1.36 20.21
C ASP A 211 -2.43 -1.38 21.60
N LEU A 212 -2.93 -2.27 22.46
CA LEU A 212 -2.30 -2.58 23.72
C LEU A 212 -1.00 -3.28 23.37
N THR A 213 0.08 -2.50 23.24
CA THR A 213 1.45 -2.99 23.14
C THR A 213 1.84 -3.71 24.41
#